data_AF-A0A6B2LJJ5-F1
#
_entry.id   AF-A0A6B2LJJ5-F1
#
_cell.length_a   1.000
_cell.length_b   1.000
_cell.length_c   1.000
_cell.angle_alpha   90.00
_cell.angle_beta   90.00
_cell.angle_gamma   90.00
#
_symmetry.space_group_name_H-M   'P 1'
#
loop_
_entity.id
_entity.type
_entity.pdbx_description
1 polymer ?
#
loop_
_entity_poly.entity_id
_entity_poly.type
_entity_poly.pdbx_seq_one_letter_code
_entity_poly.pdbx_strand_id
1 'polypeptide(L)'
;MSEQELRDLYVYDQPVLGPEGTCSMRKKDPKQFSLAEVYGIPLDDKLQDNPKTKRLQILTNLVKKLQDQAQPNWLGIYRTIDHNGTPTLLKEAYQGEFSRPLFPLTPSWSQISTNSLVGTTGKVRLISNTQTAEGPYYECSNKVKSEFCAPIINKEGTVLGIIDAESWEENFFNPTRIAQILKVCYDISQWELY
;
A
#
# COMPACT_ATOMS: atom_id res chain seq x y z
N MET A 1 -15.02 -0.11 19.17
CA MET A 1 -15.38 -0.20 17.75
C MET A 1 -16.58 -1.12 17.62
N SER A 2 -17.47 -0.85 16.68
CA SER A 2 -18.51 -1.80 16.30
C SER A 2 -17.92 -3.01 15.56
N GLU A 3 -18.67 -4.10 15.46
CA GLU A 3 -18.30 -5.28 14.68
C GLU A 3 -18.01 -4.92 13.21
N GLN A 4 -18.80 -4.02 12.62
CA GLN A 4 -18.59 -3.55 11.26
C GLN A 4 -17.27 -2.76 11.12
N GLU A 5 -17.00 -1.82 12.03
CA GLU A 5 -15.72 -1.07 12.01
C GLU A 5 -14.52 -2.01 12.12
N LEU A 6 -14.65 -3.09 12.91
CA LEU A 6 -13.61 -4.09 13.08
C LEU A 6 -13.42 -4.89 11.79
N ARG A 7 -14.51 -5.31 11.14
CA ARG A 7 -14.48 -6.00 9.86
C ARG A 7 -13.87 -5.15 8.75
N ASP A 8 -14.16 -3.85 8.74
CA ASP A 8 -13.66 -2.90 7.72
C ASP A 8 -12.14 -2.69 7.79
N LEU A 9 -11.49 -2.98 8.92
CA LEU A 9 -10.03 -3.02 9.00
C LEU A 9 -9.41 -4.20 8.23
N TYR A 10 -10.14 -5.30 8.12
CA TYR A 10 -9.64 -6.57 7.61
C TYR A 10 -10.11 -6.87 6.19
N VAL A 11 -11.29 -6.38 5.81
CA VAL A 11 -11.96 -6.77 4.58
C VAL A 11 -12.25 -5.55 3.72
N TYR A 12 -11.78 -5.57 2.48
CA TYR A 12 -11.96 -4.45 1.56
C TYR A 12 -12.07 -4.89 0.10
N ASP A 13 -12.56 -3.98 -0.72
CA ASP A 13 -12.75 -4.23 -2.15
C ASP A 13 -11.42 -4.31 -2.90
N GLN A 14 -11.37 -5.19 -3.90
CA GLN A 14 -10.21 -5.36 -4.78
C GLN A 14 -10.67 -5.40 -6.24
N PRO A 15 -9.79 -5.06 -7.20
CA PRO A 15 -10.09 -5.22 -8.60
C PRO A 15 -10.00 -6.69 -9.03
N VAL A 16 -10.71 -7.04 -10.10
CA VAL A 16 -10.46 -8.30 -10.83
C VAL A 16 -9.04 -8.26 -11.38
N LEU A 17 -8.26 -9.28 -11.06
CA LEU A 17 -6.90 -9.43 -11.58
C LEU A 17 -6.94 -10.13 -12.95
N GLY A 18 -6.20 -9.57 -13.89
CA GLY A 18 -6.01 -10.08 -15.24
C GLY A 18 -4.88 -11.08 -15.35
N PRO A 19 -4.53 -11.44 -16.59
CA PRO A 19 -3.38 -12.30 -16.87
C PRO A 19 -2.12 -11.78 -16.19
N GLU A 20 -1.35 -12.71 -15.62
CA GLU A 20 -0.15 -12.43 -14.83
C GLU A 20 -0.39 -11.53 -13.60
N GLY A 21 -1.64 -11.43 -13.13
CA GLY A 21 -2.00 -10.65 -11.95
C GLY A 21 -2.08 -9.15 -12.19
N THR A 22 -1.92 -8.65 -13.43
CA THR A 22 -2.15 -7.24 -13.74
C THR A 22 -3.55 -6.81 -13.28
N CYS A 23 -3.76 -5.59 -12.79
CA CYS A 23 -5.10 -5.06 -12.52
C CYS A 23 -5.86 -4.85 -13.86
N SER A 24 -6.49 -5.92 -14.36
CA SER A 24 -7.29 -5.81 -15.58
C SER A 24 -8.63 -5.18 -15.25
N MET A 25 -8.72 -3.89 -15.52
CA MET A 25 -9.97 -3.16 -15.69
C MET A 25 -10.73 -2.88 -14.39
N ARG A 26 -11.45 -1.76 -14.43
CA ARG A 26 -12.18 -1.08 -13.34
C ARG A 26 -13.31 -1.91 -12.69
N LYS A 27 -13.30 -3.22 -12.84
CA LYS A 27 -14.32 -4.10 -12.28
C LYS A 27 -13.88 -4.54 -10.88
N LYS A 28 -14.69 -4.14 -9.90
CA LYS A 28 -14.62 -4.69 -8.55
C LYS A 28 -14.83 -6.20 -8.60
N ASP A 29 -13.93 -6.94 -7.96
CA ASP A 29 -14.09 -8.37 -7.76
C ASP A 29 -15.29 -8.61 -6.82
N PRO A 30 -16.22 -9.53 -7.14
CA PRO A 30 -17.30 -9.88 -6.23
C PRO A 30 -16.79 -10.43 -4.89
N LYS A 31 -15.60 -11.05 -4.84
CA LYS A 31 -14.95 -11.47 -3.61
C LYS A 31 -14.08 -10.33 -3.05
N GLN A 32 -14.41 -9.86 -1.85
CA GLN A 32 -13.57 -8.93 -1.11
C GLN A 32 -12.24 -9.59 -0.71
N PHE A 33 -11.18 -8.78 -0.66
CA PHE A 33 -9.92 -9.21 -0.10
C PHE A 33 -10.01 -9.26 1.42
N SER A 34 -9.39 -10.27 2.06
CA SER A 34 -9.40 -10.46 3.51
C SER A 34 -7.97 -10.56 4.05
N LEU A 35 -7.55 -9.56 4.80
CA LEU A 35 -6.30 -9.59 5.58
C LEU A 35 -6.34 -10.71 6.62
N ALA A 36 -7.52 -11.00 7.16
CA ALA A 36 -7.70 -12.05 8.17
C ALA A 36 -7.38 -13.43 7.58
N GLU A 37 -7.80 -13.70 6.34
CA GLU A 37 -7.41 -14.91 5.60
C GLU A 37 -5.88 -14.98 5.42
N VAL A 38 -5.23 -13.87 5.04
CA VAL A 38 -3.77 -13.82 4.84
C VAL A 38 -3.01 -14.07 6.14
N TYR A 39 -3.48 -13.56 7.28
CA TYR A 39 -2.85 -13.79 8.58
C TYR A 39 -3.26 -15.10 9.26
N GLY A 40 -4.22 -15.85 8.70
CA GLY A 40 -4.78 -17.04 9.36
C GLY A 40 -5.53 -16.73 10.66
N ILE A 41 -6.18 -15.56 10.75
CA ILE A 41 -6.92 -15.10 11.92
C ILE A 41 -8.43 -15.24 11.64
N PRO A 42 -9.23 -15.86 12.53
CA PRO A 42 -10.67 -15.89 12.37
C PRO A 42 -11.29 -14.51 12.60
N LEU A 43 -12.32 -14.17 11.82
CA LEU A 43 -13.14 -12.97 12.03
C LEU A 43 -14.23 -13.26 13.07
N ASP A 44 -13.84 -13.30 14.35
CA ASP A 44 -14.73 -13.59 15.48
C ASP A 44 -14.58 -12.55 16.62
N ASP A 45 -15.27 -12.80 17.75
CA ASP A 45 -15.30 -11.89 18.90
C ASP A 45 -13.93 -11.63 19.54
N LYS A 46 -12.92 -12.47 19.30
CA LYS A 46 -11.55 -12.30 19.82
C LYS A 46 -10.68 -11.41 18.93
N LEU A 47 -11.18 -11.04 17.75
CA LEU A 47 -10.45 -10.24 16.78
C LEU A 47 -10.05 -8.88 17.37
N GLN A 48 -10.88 -8.27 18.21
CA GLN A 48 -10.62 -6.95 18.78
C GLN A 48 -9.31 -6.89 19.59
N ASP A 49 -9.00 -7.92 20.36
CA ASP A 49 -7.82 -7.99 21.23
C ASP A 49 -6.56 -8.48 20.49
N ASN A 50 -6.69 -8.83 19.21
CA ASN A 50 -5.55 -9.29 18.42
C ASN A 50 -4.54 -8.14 18.21
N PRO A 51 -3.23 -8.36 18.45
CA PRO A 51 -2.21 -7.34 18.19
C PRO A 51 -2.21 -6.78 16.76
N LYS A 52 -2.62 -7.59 15.77
CA LYS A 52 -2.79 -7.16 14.38
C LYS A 52 -3.92 -6.13 14.24
N THR A 53 -5.02 -6.27 14.98
CA THR A 53 -6.11 -5.29 15.00
C THR A 53 -5.60 -3.93 15.44
N LYS A 54 -4.85 -3.88 16.55
CA LYS A 54 -4.24 -2.63 17.03
C LYS A 54 -3.31 -2.01 16.00
N ARG A 55 -2.49 -2.82 15.31
CA ARG A 55 -1.64 -2.34 14.20
C ARG A 55 -2.50 -1.75 13.08
N LEU A 56 -3.49 -2.49 12.58
CA LEU A 56 -4.36 -2.03 11.48
C LEU A 56 -5.08 -0.73 11.86
N GLN A 57 -5.60 -0.61 13.08
CA GLN A 57 -6.18 0.64 13.58
C GLN A 57 -5.20 1.82 13.51
N ILE A 58 -3.97 1.62 13.97
CA ILE A 58 -2.92 2.66 13.94
C ILE A 58 -2.62 3.05 12.50
N LEU A 59 -2.42 2.07 11.61
CA LEU A 59 -2.10 2.32 10.20
C LEU A 59 -3.25 3.02 9.46
N THR A 60 -4.50 2.59 9.67
CA THR A 60 -5.68 3.25 9.09
C THR A 60 -5.79 4.70 9.55
N ASN A 61 -5.50 4.99 10.82
CA ASN A 61 -5.51 6.35 11.33
C ASN A 61 -4.36 7.19 10.78
N LEU A 62 -3.18 6.60 10.57
CA LEU A 62 -2.05 7.28 9.92
C LEU A 62 -2.36 7.62 8.48
N VAL A 63 -2.93 6.69 7.71
CA VAL A 63 -3.33 6.94 6.32
C VAL A 63 -4.32 8.09 6.25
N LYS A 64 -5.36 8.10 7.10
CA LYS A 64 -6.33 9.20 7.14
C LYS A 64 -5.66 10.55 7.43
N LYS A 65 -4.85 10.63 8.48
CA LYS A 65 -4.14 11.86 8.86
C LYS A 65 -3.16 12.32 7.79
N LEU A 66 -2.40 11.40 7.18
CA LEU A 66 -1.44 11.74 6.14
C LEU A 66 -2.17 12.16 4.85
N GLN A 67 -3.31 11.54 4.52
CA GLN A 67 -4.13 12.00 3.42
C GLN A 67 -4.68 13.40 3.69
N ASP A 68 -5.15 13.70 4.91
CA ASP A 68 -5.62 15.05 5.27
C ASP A 68 -4.50 16.11 5.17
N GLN A 69 -3.24 15.74 5.42
CA GLN A 69 -2.09 16.65 5.40
C GLN A 69 -1.48 16.84 4.01
N ALA A 70 -1.23 15.75 3.29
CA ALA A 70 -0.56 15.76 1.99
C ALA A 70 -1.54 15.84 0.82
N GLN A 71 -2.83 15.53 1.07
CA GLN A 71 -3.94 15.55 0.13
C GLN A 71 -3.79 14.69 -1.16
N PRO A 72 -3.07 13.55 -1.18
CA PRO A 72 -3.09 12.67 -2.35
C PRO A 72 -4.48 12.07 -2.54
N ASN A 73 -4.87 11.84 -3.80
CA ASN A 73 -6.16 11.21 -4.11
C ASN A 73 -6.22 9.74 -3.68
N TRP A 74 -5.06 9.07 -3.63
CA TRP A 74 -4.93 7.71 -3.15
C TRP A 74 -3.68 7.57 -2.29
N LEU A 75 -3.77 6.83 -1.19
CA LEU A 75 -2.65 6.57 -0.28
C LEU A 75 -2.79 5.18 0.35
N GLY A 76 -1.72 4.39 0.34
CA GLY A 76 -1.68 3.05 0.91
C GLY A 76 -0.38 2.76 1.66
N ILE A 77 -0.51 2.01 2.75
CA ILE A 77 0.62 1.44 3.50
C ILE A 77 0.65 -0.06 3.25
N TYR A 78 1.80 -0.55 2.81
CA TYR A 78 2.05 -1.95 2.55
C TYR A 78 3.10 -2.50 3.50
N ARG A 79 2.99 -3.81 3.78
CA ARG A 79 3.94 -4.58 4.56
C ARG A 79 4.56 -5.69 3.74
N THR A 80 5.88 -5.85 3.85
CA THR A 80 6.57 -7.02 3.34
C THR A 80 6.22 -8.24 4.20
N ILE A 81 5.69 -9.29 3.58
CA ILE A 81 5.39 -10.58 4.19
C ILE A 81 5.96 -11.71 3.32
N ASP A 82 6.12 -12.90 3.90
CA ASP A 82 6.15 -14.12 3.10
C ASP A 82 4.69 -14.48 2.74
N HIS A 83 4.40 -14.60 1.45
CA HIS A 83 3.12 -15.08 0.98
C HIS A 83 3.35 -16.30 0.08
N ASN A 84 3.07 -17.49 0.61
CA ASN A 84 3.27 -18.77 -0.07
C ASN A 84 4.71 -18.96 -0.58
N GLY A 85 5.70 -18.60 0.24
CA GLY A 85 7.14 -18.73 -0.08
C GLY A 85 7.68 -17.63 -0.99
N THR A 86 6.88 -16.59 -1.28
CA THR A 86 7.31 -15.44 -2.08
C THR A 86 7.21 -14.15 -1.25
N PRO A 87 8.31 -13.39 -1.08
CA PRO A 87 8.26 -12.06 -0.51
C PRO A 87 7.28 -11.17 -1.27
N THR A 88 6.32 -10.58 -0.56
CA THR A 88 5.19 -9.87 -1.16
C THR A 88 4.81 -8.67 -0.31
N LEU A 89 4.50 -7.54 -0.94
CA LEU A 89 3.88 -6.39 -0.28
C LEU A 89 2.38 -6.63 -0.12
N LEU A 90 1.90 -6.59 1.12
CA LEU A 90 0.50 -6.68 1.50
C LEU A 90 -0.04 -5.31 1.91
N LYS A 91 -1.10 -4.84 1.24
CA LYS A 91 -1.80 -3.59 1.61
C LYS A 91 -2.56 -3.77 2.91
N GLU A 92 -2.09 -3.11 3.97
CA GLU A 92 -2.69 -3.21 5.30
C GLU A 92 -3.66 -2.06 5.60
N ALA A 93 -3.41 -0.87 5.07
CA ALA A 93 -4.27 0.29 5.23
C ALA A 93 -4.23 1.15 3.97
N TYR A 94 -5.35 1.72 3.56
CA TYR A 94 -5.39 2.67 2.44
C TYR A 94 -6.61 3.57 2.50
N GLN A 95 -6.58 4.63 1.69
CA GLN A 95 -7.66 5.56 1.50
C GLN A 95 -7.67 6.02 0.03
N GLY A 96 -8.83 6.01 -0.61
CA GLY A 96 -9.00 6.26 -2.04
C GLY A 96 -9.80 5.15 -2.73
N GLU A 97 -9.73 5.08 -4.06
CA GLU A 97 -10.37 4.01 -4.83
C GLU A 97 -9.79 2.63 -4.49
N PHE A 98 -10.60 1.57 -4.65
CA PHE A 98 -10.13 0.20 -4.45
C PHE A 98 -8.99 -0.12 -5.42
N SER A 99 -8.00 -0.86 -4.94
CA SER A 99 -6.79 -1.18 -5.70
C SER A 99 -6.21 -2.53 -5.26
N ARG A 100 -5.17 -2.96 -5.96
CA ARG A 100 -4.55 -4.26 -5.72
C ARG A 100 -4.03 -4.41 -4.28
N PRO A 101 -4.28 -5.57 -3.64
CA PRO A 101 -3.83 -5.83 -2.27
C PRO A 101 -2.41 -6.39 -2.15
N LEU A 102 -1.93 -7.16 -3.14
CA LEU A 102 -0.69 -7.94 -3.08
C LEU A 102 0.24 -7.60 -4.25
N PHE A 103 1.49 -7.22 -3.98
CA PHE A 103 2.52 -7.02 -5.00
C PHE A 103 3.72 -7.94 -4.73
N PRO A 104 3.93 -9.00 -5.53
CA PRO A 104 5.09 -9.86 -5.36
C PRO A 104 6.40 -9.08 -5.56
N LEU A 105 7.40 -9.37 -4.76
CA LEU A 105 8.72 -8.74 -4.80
C LEU A 105 9.71 -9.60 -5.61
N THR A 106 9.34 -9.89 -6.86
CA THR A 106 10.18 -10.64 -7.80
C THR A 106 10.88 -9.70 -8.78
N PRO A 107 11.93 -10.17 -9.47
CA PRO A 107 12.57 -9.39 -10.53
C PRO A 107 11.61 -8.96 -11.64
N SER A 108 10.71 -9.85 -12.09
CA SER A 108 9.72 -9.53 -13.13
C SER A 108 8.75 -8.44 -12.69
N TRP A 109 8.26 -8.50 -11.45
CA TRP A 109 7.39 -7.46 -10.91
C TRP A 109 8.09 -6.12 -10.71
N SER A 110 9.37 -6.14 -10.30
CA SER A 110 10.17 -4.92 -10.13
C SER A 110 10.43 -4.17 -11.44
N GLN A 111 10.32 -4.84 -12.59
CA GLN A 111 10.46 -4.21 -13.90
C GLN A 111 9.21 -3.46 -14.36
N ILE A 112 8.04 -3.78 -13.79
CA ILE A 112 6.76 -3.22 -14.25
C ILE A 112 6.03 -2.41 -13.17
N SER A 113 6.25 -2.69 -11.88
CA SER A 113 5.52 -2.06 -10.78
C SER A 113 6.41 -1.12 -9.98
N THR A 114 5.96 0.12 -9.80
CA THR A 114 6.56 1.06 -8.84
C THR A 114 6.66 0.43 -7.45
N ASN A 115 5.57 -0.16 -6.96
CA ASN A 115 5.50 -0.77 -5.63
C ASN A 115 6.51 -1.90 -5.45
N SER A 116 6.58 -2.85 -6.38
CA SER A 116 7.58 -3.92 -6.31
C SER A 116 9.00 -3.40 -6.47
N LEU A 117 9.25 -2.42 -7.34
CA LEU A 117 10.58 -1.80 -7.49
C LEU A 117 11.04 -1.17 -6.17
N VAL A 118 10.22 -0.34 -5.54
CA VAL A 118 10.55 0.33 -4.28
C VAL A 118 10.70 -0.71 -3.16
N GLY A 119 9.80 -1.68 -3.08
CA GLY A 119 9.83 -2.76 -2.10
C GLY A 119 11.09 -3.64 -2.19
N THR A 120 11.58 -3.90 -3.40
CA THR A 120 12.79 -4.71 -3.63
C THR A 120 14.08 -3.90 -3.48
N THR A 121 14.10 -2.66 -3.95
CA THR A 121 15.34 -1.87 -4.00
C THR A 121 15.60 -1.01 -2.77
N GLY A 122 14.55 -0.70 -1.98
CA GLY A 122 14.65 0.26 -0.89
C GLY A 122 14.96 1.68 -1.35
N LYS A 123 14.70 2.01 -2.62
CA LYS A 123 14.88 3.35 -3.18
C LYS A 123 13.52 3.97 -3.47
N VAL A 124 13.35 5.23 -3.09
CA VAL A 124 12.15 6.00 -3.44
C VAL A 124 11.97 6.08 -4.95
N ARG A 125 10.72 6.16 -5.40
CA ARG A 125 10.37 6.47 -6.79
C ARG A 125 9.40 7.63 -6.81
N LEU A 126 9.74 8.65 -7.59
CA LEU A 126 8.90 9.79 -7.88
C LEU A 126 8.57 9.78 -9.37
N ILE A 127 7.28 9.74 -9.69
CA ILE A 127 6.74 9.93 -11.03
C ILE A 127 5.99 11.26 -11.03
N SER A 128 6.57 12.29 -11.65
CA SER A 128 5.94 13.61 -11.72
C SER A 128 4.83 13.67 -12.79
N ASN A 129 4.94 12.89 -13.85
CA ASN A 129 3.91 12.74 -14.88
C ASN A 129 3.93 11.32 -15.43
N THR A 130 2.82 10.58 -15.31
CA THR A 130 2.69 9.19 -15.74
C THR A 130 2.74 9.02 -17.27
N GLN A 131 2.35 10.03 -18.04
CA GLN A 131 2.40 9.97 -19.51
C GLN A 131 3.83 10.06 -20.08
N THR A 132 4.74 10.67 -19.32
CA THR A 132 6.14 10.85 -19.73
C THR A 132 7.10 10.05 -18.86
N ALA A 133 6.60 9.20 -17.96
CA ALA A 133 7.42 8.42 -17.05
C ALA A 133 8.17 7.33 -17.80
N GLU A 134 9.48 7.22 -17.56
CA GLU A 134 10.27 6.10 -18.05
C GLU A 134 10.47 5.03 -16.96
N GLY A 135 10.67 3.78 -17.38
CA GLY A 135 10.90 2.65 -16.48
C GLY A 135 9.64 2.11 -15.80
N PRO A 136 9.79 1.33 -14.72
CA PRO A 136 8.70 0.59 -14.09
C PRO A 136 7.49 1.44 -13.66
N TYR A 137 6.42 1.41 -14.42
CA TYR A 137 5.13 1.98 -14.04
C TYR A 137 4.03 1.08 -14.59
N TYR A 138 3.13 0.70 -13.70
CA TYR A 138 1.98 -0.14 -14.02
C TYR A 138 0.72 0.69 -13.79
N GLU A 139 0.00 1.00 -14.87
CA GLU A 139 -1.23 1.80 -14.77
C GLU A 139 -2.35 0.97 -14.14
N CYS A 140 -2.63 1.22 -12.85
CA CYS A 140 -3.79 0.65 -12.16
C CYS A 140 -5.06 1.48 -12.41
N SER A 141 -4.91 2.80 -12.60
CA SER A 141 -6.00 3.74 -12.87
C SER A 141 -5.53 4.86 -13.79
N ASN A 142 -6.29 5.12 -14.86
CA ASN A 142 -6.00 6.20 -15.81
C ASN A 142 -6.20 7.61 -15.23
N LYS A 143 -6.70 7.71 -13.99
CA LYS A 143 -6.78 8.99 -13.28
C LYS A 143 -5.45 9.39 -12.69
N VAL A 144 -4.56 8.43 -12.39
CA VAL A 144 -3.27 8.71 -11.76
C VAL A 144 -2.37 9.43 -12.76
N LYS A 145 -1.96 10.63 -12.39
CA LYS A 145 -1.07 11.48 -13.18
C LYS A 145 0.29 11.67 -12.52
N SER A 146 0.41 11.47 -11.22
CA SER A 146 1.69 11.42 -10.52
C SER A 146 1.64 10.44 -9.35
N GLU A 147 2.80 9.93 -8.98
CA GLU A 147 2.96 8.91 -7.94
C GLU A 147 4.25 9.17 -7.14
N PHE A 148 4.20 9.00 -5.82
CA PHE A 148 5.37 8.96 -4.96
C PHE A 148 5.31 7.74 -4.06
N CYS A 149 6.23 6.82 -4.28
CA CYS A 149 6.33 5.58 -3.54
C CYS A 149 7.65 5.56 -2.76
N ALA A 150 7.55 5.34 -1.45
CA ALA A 150 8.66 5.45 -0.52
C ALA A 150 8.79 4.20 0.36
N PRO A 151 10.00 3.68 0.57
CA PRO A 151 10.22 2.50 1.38
C PRO A 151 10.17 2.84 2.87
N ILE A 152 9.71 1.89 3.66
CA ILE A 152 9.82 1.88 5.12
C ILE A 152 11.00 0.99 5.46
N ILE A 153 12.08 1.58 5.96
CA ILE A 153 13.37 0.91 6.15
C ILE A 153 13.74 0.90 7.63
N ASN A 154 14.15 -0.26 8.15
CA ASN A 154 14.66 -0.37 9.52
C ASN A 154 16.11 0.14 9.64
N LYS A 155 16.69 0.09 10.85
CA LYS A 155 18.04 0.62 11.11
C LYS A 155 19.12 -0.17 10.37
N GLU A 156 18.84 -1.43 10.03
CA GLU A 156 19.71 -2.36 9.33
C GLU A 156 19.63 -2.23 7.80
N GLY A 157 18.75 -1.36 7.27
CA GLY A 157 18.59 -1.17 5.83
C GLY A 157 17.62 -2.14 5.16
N THR A 158 16.90 -2.95 5.93
CA THR A 158 15.87 -3.88 5.41
C THR A 158 14.56 -3.15 5.13
N VAL A 159 13.95 -3.43 3.98
CA VAL A 159 12.64 -2.89 3.60
C VAL A 159 11.52 -3.66 4.30
N LEU A 160 10.90 -3.01 5.27
CA LEU A 160 9.76 -3.54 6.04
C LEU A 160 8.43 -3.43 5.28
N GLY A 161 8.36 -2.50 4.33
CA GLY A 161 7.16 -2.18 3.56
C GLY A 161 7.34 -0.91 2.76
N ILE A 162 6.24 -0.34 2.28
CA ILE A 162 6.24 0.92 1.53
C ILE A 162 5.03 1.77 1.93
N ILE A 163 5.13 3.08 1.68
CA ILE A 163 3.98 3.96 1.50
C ILE A 163 3.92 4.32 0.03
N ASP A 164 2.75 4.13 -0.56
CA ASP A 164 2.45 4.48 -1.94
C ASP A 164 1.39 5.57 -1.96
N ALA A 165 1.62 6.65 -2.70
CA ALA A 165 0.75 7.80 -2.79
C ALA A 165 0.57 8.19 -4.26
N GLU A 166 -0.67 8.36 -4.69
CA GLU A 166 -1.03 8.71 -6.06
C GLU A 166 -1.88 9.97 -6.09
N SER A 167 -1.72 10.77 -7.15
CA SER A 167 -2.51 11.96 -7.40
C SER A 167 -3.04 11.99 -8.83
N TRP A 168 -4.20 12.63 -9.00
CA TRP A 168 -4.82 12.88 -10.29
C TRP A 168 -4.31 14.15 -10.98
N GLU A 169 -3.35 14.82 -10.34
CA GLU A 169 -2.64 15.97 -10.85
C GLU A 169 -1.19 15.59 -11.20
N GLU A 170 -0.67 16.17 -12.26
CA GLU A 170 0.76 16.10 -12.58
C GLU A 170 1.55 16.97 -11.61
N ASN A 171 2.81 16.61 -11.34
CA ASN A 171 3.72 17.36 -10.49
C ASN A 171 3.19 17.63 -9.07
N PHE A 172 2.27 16.80 -8.58
CA PHE A 172 1.60 17.00 -7.30
C PHE A 172 2.56 16.92 -6.11
N PHE A 173 3.52 15.99 -6.16
CA PHE A 173 4.45 15.70 -5.07
C PHE A 173 5.62 16.69 -5.05
N ASN A 174 5.40 17.83 -4.39
CA ASN A 174 6.44 18.80 -4.07
C ASN A 174 7.27 18.38 -2.83
N PRO A 175 8.39 19.06 -2.52
CA PRO A 175 9.24 18.71 -1.40
C PRO A 175 8.52 18.65 -0.04
N THR A 176 7.50 19.50 0.20
CA THR A 176 6.73 19.49 1.44
C THR A 176 5.93 18.20 1.59
N ARG A 177 5.20 17.79 0.55
CA ARG A 177 4.42 16.53 0.56
C ARG A 177 5.30 15.31 0.67
N ILE A 178 6.42 15.30 -0.07
CA ILE A 178 7.43 14.25 0.01
C ILE A 178 7.97 14.14 1.46
N ALA A 179 8.32 15.25 2.09
CA ALA A 179 8.81 15.25 3.47
C ALA A 179 7.77 14.72 4.48
N GLN A 180 6.49 15.06 4.30
CA GLN A 180 5.40 14.53 5.13
C GLN A 180 5.30 12.99 5.01
N ILE A 181 5.33 12.46 3.79
CA ILE A 181 5.26 11.02 3.53
C ILE A 181 6.49 10.31 4.09
N LEU A 182 7.70 10.82 3.81
CA LEU A 182 8.95 10.26 4.31
C LEU A 182 9.03 10.27 5.84
N LYS A 183 8.50 11.32 6.49
CA LYS A 183 8.41 11.36 7.95
C LYS A 183 7.56 10.22 8.48
N VAL A 184 6.43 9.92 7.86
CA VAL A 184 5.59 8.79 8.28
C VAL A 184 6.31 7.45 8.01
N CYS A 185 7.01 7.29 6.87
CA CYS A 185 7.83 6.10 6.65
C CYS A 185 8.85 5.88 7.79
N TYR A 186 9.53 6.96 8.19
CA TYR A 186 10.49 6.91 9.30
C TYR A 186 9.81 6.58 10.63
N ASP A 187 8.72 7.28 10.98
CA ASP A 187 8.02 7.07 12.24
C ASP A 187 7.53 5.62 12.38
N ILE A 188 6.95 5.03 11.32
CA ILE A 188 6.50 3.63 11.35
C ILE A 188 7.70 2.67 11.49
N SER A 189 8.85 2.96 10.88
CA SER A 189 10.04 2.11 11.04
C SER A 189 10.62 2.11 12.45
N GLN A 190 10.29 3.12 13.27
CA GLN A 190 10.69 3.17 14.68
C GLN A 190 9.69 2.47 15.62
N TRP A 191 8.44 2.29 15.23
CA TRP A 191 7.36 1.90 16.16
C TRP A 191 7.23 0.38 16.40
N GLU A 192 8.20 -0.45 15.97
CA GLU A 192 8.14 -1.92 16.03
C GLU A 192 6.79 -2.48 15.54
N LEU A 193 6.10 -1.75 14.66
CA LEU A 193 4.83 -2.22 14.15
C LEU A 193 5.08 -3.41 13.18
N TYR A 194 6.28 -3.52 12.61
CA TYR A 194 6.68 -4.52 11.62
C TYR A 194 7.33 -5.72 12.26
#